data_AF-A0AAN0KMQ1-F1
#
_entry.id   AF-A0AAN0KMQ1-F1
#
_cell.length_a   1.000
_cell.length_b   1.000
_cell.length_c   1.000
_cell.angle_alpha   90.00
_cell.angle_beta   90.00
_cell.angle_gamma   90.00
#
_symmetry.space_group_name_H-M   'P 1'
#
loop_
_entity.id
_entity.type
_entity.pdbx_description
1 polymer ?
#
loop_
_entity_poly.entity_id
_entity_poly.type
_entity_poly.pdbx_seq_one_letter_code
_entity_poly.pdbx_strand_id
1 'polypeptide(L)'
;MTVHTVLDLSGQALEDILITLAGGGAPATALGKALDALPVAAYALGLGAAAASARDTSVALSFLLAFTRSSRFIASTHPAQQHPINLARNLSTLNALHGPRIGLALHAEAPTAGWFRPEDAASPASAADYLRLVSSLWDSWPMDALIGDTEGGRYVDADRIVRIADPVYTHIGGPLTLPTDIPGKPPLLLLSPHGAEACTDPSVDLQLNETASGSGHFVSGPVSLRTGAPSLDAVLAWPLEAHARAQRASIREALQLPAGRMAAVVQTPVFKDAAVAVRV
;
A
#
# COMPACT_ATOMS: atom_id res chain seq x y z
N MET A 1 -17.15 -20.51 11.48
CA MET A 1 -16.58 -19.18 11.22
C MET A 1 -15.13 -19.22 11.67
N THR A 2 -14.19 -18.85 10.81
CA THR A 2 -12.81 -18.58 11.23
C THR A 2 -12.80 -17.27 12.01
N VAL A 3 -12.08 -17.21 13.13
CA VAL A 3 -11.85 -15.95 13.85
C VAL A 3 -10.45 -15.47 13.51
N HIS A 4 -10.35 -14.30 12.87
CA HIS A 4 -9.08 -13.69 12.50
C HIS A 4 -8.72 -12.61 13.51
N THR A 5 -7.58 -12.79 14.18
CA THR A 5 -7.05 -11.78 15.11
C THR A 5 -6.28 -10.73 14.34
N VAL A 6 -6.75 -9.48 14.39
CA VAL A 6 -5.97 -8.30 13.99
C VAL A 6 -5.47 -7.61 15.26
N LEU A 7 -4.16 -7.34 15.35
CA LEU A 7 -3.56 -6.69 16.51
C LEU A 7 -3.24 -5.23 16.18
N ASP A 8 -3.83 -4.27 16.89
CA ASP A 8 -3.44 -2.86 16.77
C ASP A 8 -2.08 -2.61 17.45
N LEU A 9 -1.16 -2.01 16.69
CA LEU A 9 0.10 -1.46 17.15
C LEU A 9 -0.04 0.05 17.18
N SER A 10 -0.27 0.60 18.37
CA SER A 10 -0.49 2.02 18.60
C SER A 10 0.17 2.47 19.92
N GLY A 11 0.25 3.79 20.13
CA GLY A 11 0.88 4.38 21.30
C GLY A 11 2.32 3.90 21.53
N GLN A 12 2.70 3.75 22.81
CA GLN A 12 4.07 3.38 23.22
C GLN A 12 4.58 2.09 22.59
N ALA A 13 3.70 1.08 22.42
CA ALA A 13 4.08 -0.20 21.84
C ALA A 13 4.59 -0.06 20.41
N LEU A 14 3.98 0.81 19.59
CA LEU A 14 4.48 1.11 18.26
C LEU A 14 5.80 1.90 18.31
N GLU A 15 5.98 2.80 19.28
CA GLU A 15 7.24 3.54 19.45
C GLU A 15 8.41 2.61 19.75
N ASP A 16 8.26 1.75 20.76
CA ASP A 16 9.29 0.84 21.23
C ASP A 16 9.70 -0.16 20.14
N ILE A 17 8.71 -0.63 19.36
CA ILE A 17 8.94 -1.43 18.14
C ILE A 17 9.76 -0.63 17.14
N LEU A 18 9.34 0.57 16.75
CA LEU A 18 10.03 1.36 15.73
C LEU A 18 11.44 1.79 16.15
N ILE A 19 11.65 2.13 17.42
CA ILE A 19 12.98 2.44 17.98
C ILE A 19 13.88 1.19 17.90
N THR A 20 13.36 0.02 18.28
CA THR A 20 14.11 -1.25 18.19
C THR A 20 14.46 -1.60 16.74
N LEU A 21 13.53 -1.41 15.78
CA LEU A 21 13.79 -1.66 14.37
C LEU A 21 14.78 -0.64 13.77
N ALA A 22 14.71 0.63 14.17
CA ALA A 22 15.63 1.68 13.74
C ALA A 22 17.06 1.46 14.27
N GLY A 23 17.22 0.88 15.47
CA GLY A 23 18.52 0.47 16.00
C GLY A 23 19.16 -0.71 15.25
N GLY A 24 18.36 -1.48 14.49
CA GLY A 24 18.84 -2.56 13.63
C GLY A 24 19.47 -3.75 14.38
N GLY A 25 20.40 -4.43 13.71
CA GLY A 25 21.18 -5.53 14.28
C GLY A 25 20.37 -6.74 14.75
N ALA A 26 20.88 -7.45 15.76
CA ALA A 26 20.25 -8.63 16.33
C ALA A 26 18.89 -8.34 17.01
N PRO A 27 18.69 -7.25 17.79
CA PRO A 27 17.39 -6.93 18.38
C PRO A 27 16.28 -6.72 17.34
N ALA A 28 16.52 -5.90 16.30
CA ALA A 28 15.54 -5.70 15.23
C ALA A 28 15.22 -7.00 14.47
N THR A 29 16.23 -7.83 14.23
CA THR A 29 16.05 -9.14 13.58
C THR A 29 15.25 -10.13 14.44
N ALA A 30 15.46 -10.12 15.76
CA ALA A 30 14.70 -10.94 16.70
C ALA A 30 13.25 -10.47 16.80
N LEU A 31 13.02 -9.15 16.86
CA LEU A 31 11.69 -8.55 16.88
C LEU A 31 10.90 -8.85 15.60
N GLY A 32 11.53 -8.71 14.42
CA GLY A 32 10.90 -9.08 13.14
C GLY A 32 10.46 -10.55 13.10
N LYS A 33 11.30 -11.47 13.60
CA LYS A 33 10.94 -12.89 13.73
C LYS A 33 9.82 -13.14 14.74
N ALA A 34 9.77 -12.39 15.84
CA ALA A 34 8.69 -12.50 16.82
C ALA A 34 7.35 -12.03 16.23
N LEU A 35 7.35 -10.96 15.43
CA LEU A 35 6.18 -10.49 14.68
C LEU A 35 5.75 -11.49 13.58
N ASP A 36 6.70 -12.15 12.91
CA ASP A 36 6.37 -13.20 11.93
C ASP A 36 5.79 -14.46 12.59
N ALA A 37 6.07 -14.72 13.87
CA ALA A 37 5.68 -15.93 14.60
C ALA A 37 4.36 -15.80 15.40
N LEU A 38 3.82 -14.58 15.56
CA LEU A 38 2.55 -14.39 16.27
C LEU A 38 1.37 -14.89 15.42
N PRO A 39 0.37 -15.58 16.02
CA PRO A 39 -0.78 -16.13 15.31
C PRO A 39 -1.84 -15.05 15.04
N VAL A 40 -1.44 -13.98 14.35
CA VAL A 40 -2.31 -12.87 13.95
C VAL A 40 -2.44 -12.83 12.43
N ALA A 41 -3.62 -12.46 11.94
CA ALA A 41 -3.90 -12.40 10.51
C ALA A 41 -3.31 -11.13 9.87
N ALA A 42 -3.30 -10.03 10.62
CA ALA A 42 -2.59 -8.79 10.30
C ALA A 42 -2.28 -7.96 11.56
N TYR A 43 -1.33 -7.04 11.44
CA TYR A 43 -1.14 -5.92 12.35
C TYR A 43 -1.82 -4.68 11.80
N ALA A 44 -2.53 -3.97 12.67
CA ALA A 44 -3.07 -2.66 12.41
C ALA A 44 -2.07 -1.60 12.90
N LEU A 45 -1.89 -0.51 12.15
CA LEU A 45 -1.07 0.62 12.57
C LEU A 45 -2.00 1.81 12.85
N GLY A 46 -2.47 1.93 14.09
CA GLY A 46 -3.27 3.06 14.55
C GLY A 46 -4.77 2.97 14.20
N LEU A 47 -5.40 1.81 14.43
CA LEU A 47 -6.87 1.70 14.35
C LEU A 47 -7.57 2.27 15.59
N GLY A 48 -6.98 2.14 16.79
CA GLY A 48 -7.59 2.62 18.03
C GLY A 48 -7.36 4.12 18.34
N ALA A 49 -6.45 4.77 17.61
CA ALA A 49 -6.04 6.15 17.87
C ALA A 49 -6.80 7.14 16.98
N ALA A 50 -8.06 7.43 17.34
CA ALA A 50 -8.85 8.47 16.68
C ALA A 50 -8.05 9.79 16.59
N ALA A 51 -7.86 10.27 15.35
CA ALA A 51 -7.31 11.58 14.97
C ALA A 51 -5.87 11.95 15.40
N ALA A 52 -5.10 11.11 16.10
CA ALA A 52 -3.81 11.53 16.70
C ALA A 52 -2.63 10.54 16.57
N SER A 53 -2.38 9.96 15.38
CA SER A 53 -1.05 9.40 15.11
C SER A 53 -0.04 10.53 14.88
N ALA A 54 0.91 10.70 15.81
CA ALA A 54 2.01 11.66 15.66
C ALA A 54 3.07 11.24 14.62
N ARG A 55 2.99 10.02 14.07
CA ARG A 55 3.94 9.50 13.08
C ARG A 55 3.24 9.00 11.82
N ASP A 56 3.90 9.22 10.69
CA ASP A 56 3.49 8.71 9.38
C ASP A 56 3.55 7.17 9.37
N THR A 57 2.39 6.53 9.21
CA THR A 57 2.26 5.08 9.19
C THR A 57 2.88 4.44 7.95
N SER A 58 3.01 5.16 6.82
CA SER A 58 3.71 4.67 5.64
C SER A 58 5.22 4.56 5.87
N VAL A 59 5.79 5.46 6.69
CA VAL A 59 7.18 5.38 7.13
C VAL A 59 7.35 4.24 8.14
N ALA A 60 6.48 4.13 9.16
CA ALA A 60 6.50 3.05 10.14
C ALA A 60 6.41 1.65 9.47
N LEU A 61 5.52 1.52 8.48
CA LEU A 61 5.32 0.33 7.67
C LEU A 61 6.62 -0.12 6.96
N SER A 62 7.44 0.82 6.46
CA SER A 62 8.69 0.47 5.77
C SER A 62 9.68 -0.29 6.66
N PHE A 63 9.83 0.11 7.93
CA PHE A 63 10.66 -0.60 8.91
C PHE A 63 10.09 -1.98 9.23
N LEU A 64 8.78 -2.06 9.48
CA LEU A 64 8.10 -3.32 9.78
C LEU A 64 8.26 -4.34 8.64
N LEU A 65 8.05 -3.92 7.39
CA LEU A 65 8.20 -4.78 6.22
C LEU A 65 9.65 -5.22 5.95
N ALA A 66 10.64 -4.38 6.28
CA ALA A 66 12.06 -4.69 6.12
C ALA A 66 12.53 -5.83 7.04
N PHE A 67 12.01 -5.89 8.28
CA PHE A 67 12.40 -6.89 9.27
C PHE A 67 11.50 -8.14 9.33
N THR A 68 10.29 -8.09 8.79
CA THR A 68 9.34 -9.23 8.69
C THR A 68 9.34 -9.90 7.31
N ARG A 69 8.79 -11.10 7.21
CA ARG A 69 8.72 -11.91 5.97
C ARG A 69 7.30 -12.38 5.64
N SER A 70 6.48 -12.66 6.64
CA SER A 70 5.11 -13.16 6.53
C SER A 70 4.07 -12.27 7.21
N SER A 71 4.46 -11.43 8.19
CA SER A 71 3.55 -10.45 8.80
C SER A 71 2.92 -9.55 7.73
N ARG A 72 1.61 -9.31 7.87
CA ARG A 72 0.81 -8.38 7.06
C ARG A 72 0.44 -7.16 7.89
N PHE A 73 0.30 -6.01 7.25
CA PHE A 73 0.09 -4.72 7.91
C PHE A 73 -1.03 -3.92 7.26
N ILE A 74 -1.88 -3.32 8.06
CA ILE A 74 -2.90 -2.35 7.66
C ILE A 74 -2.43 -0.99 8.15
N ALA A 75 -2.02 -0.11 7.23
CA ALA A 75 -1.63 1.25 7.56
C ALA A 75 -2.87 2.13 7.63
N SER A 76 -3.25 2.59 8.83
CA SER A 76 -4.24 3.68 8.97
C SER A 76 -3.58 5.00 8.58
N THR A 77 -4.21 5.83 7.76
CA THR A 77 -3.67 7.15 7.43
C THR A 77 -4.74 8.24 7.48
N HIS A 78 -4.29 9.49 7.49
CA HIS A 78 -5.14 10.65 7.60
C HIS A 78 -5.13 11.44 6.28
N PRO A 79 -6.25 11.58 5.55
CA PRO A 79 -6.27 12.21 4.22
C PRO A 79 -5.76 13.66 4.22
N ALA A 80 -6.00 14.42 5.30
CA ALA A 80 -5.42 15.76 5.43
C ALA A 80 -3.89 15.84 5.60
N GLN A 81 -3.21 14.74 5.91
CA GLN A 81 -1.75 14.72 6.14
C GLN A 81 -0.95 14.17 4.95
N GLN A 82 -1.60 13.46 4.03
CA GLN A 82 -0.93 12.75 2.94
C GLN A 82 -1.52 13.11 1.58
N HIS A 83 -0.68 13.55 0.65
CA HIS A 83 -1.10 13.75 -0.74
C HIS A 83 -1.34 12.38 -1.41
N PRO A 84 -2.47 12.14 -2.09
CA PRO A 84 -2.85 10.82 -2.60
C PRO A 84 -1.83 10.23 -3.59
N ILE A 85 -1.22 11.04 -4.47
CA ILE A 85 -0.11 10.57 -5.33
C ILE A 85 1.09 10.05 -4.51
N ASN A 86 1.46 10.72 -3.42
CA ASN A 86 2.59 10.31 -2.60
C ASN A 86 2.29 9.01 -1.87
N LEU A 87 1.09 8.90 -1.28
CA LEU A 87 0.64 7.67 -0.62
C LEU A 87 0.58 6.51 -1.61
N ALA A 88 -0.11 6.68 -2.75
CA ALA A 88 -0.22 5.66 -3.79
C ALA A 88 1.16 5.18 -4.28
N ARG A 89 2.10 6.11 -4.49
CA ARG A 89 3.49 5.81 -4.87
C ARG A 89 4.24 5.05 -3.78
N ASN A 90 4.17 5.52 -2.54
CA ASN A 90 4.87 4.91 -1.41
C ASN A 90 4.39 3.47 -1.18
N LEU A 91 3.07 3.25 -1.19
CA LEU A 91 2.47 1.93 -1.03
C LEU A 91 2.80 1.01 -2.22
N SER A 92 2.75 1.48 -3.46
CA SER A 92 3.18 0.69 -4.64
C SER A 92 4.64 0.27 -4.55
N THR A 93 5.51 1.19 -4.10
CA THR A 93 6.95 0.94 -3.92
C THR A 93 7.18 -0.14 -2.86
N LEU A 94 6.53 -0.02 -1.69
CA LEU A 94 6.63 -1.01 -0.62
C LEU A 94 6.06 -2.36 -1.03
N ASN A 95 4.95 -2.38 -1.78
CA ASN A 95 4.34 -3.60 -2.30
C ASN A 95 5.25 -4.33 -3.31
N ALA A 96 5.89 -3.60 -4.23
CA ALA A 96 6.86 -4.15 -5.18
C ALA A 96 8.15 -4.69 -4.50
N LEU A 97 8.55 -4.12 -3.35
CA LEU A 97 9.71 -4.56 -2.58
C LEU A 97 9.43 -5.72 -1.63
N HIS A 98 8.23 -5.79 -1.06
CA HIS A 98 7.91 -6.69 0.06
C HIS A 98 6.78 -7.68 -0.23
N GLY A 99 6.22 -7.64 -1.43
CA GLY A 99 5.04 -8.40 -1.84
C GLY A 99 3.74 -7.85 -1.22
N PRO A 100 2.60 -8.48 -1.56
CA PRO A 100 1.27 -8.11 -1.09
C PRO A 100 1.07 -8.43 0.40
N ARG A 101 1.62 -7.56 1.26
CA ARG A 101 1.57 -7.65 2.72
C ARG A 101 1.03 -6.36 3.36
N ILE A 102 0.40 -5.51 2.55
CA ILE A 102 0.00 -4.14 2.90
C ILE A 102 -1.48 -3.97 2.58
N GLY A 103 -2.27 -3.48 3.53
CA GLY A 103 -3.56 -2.84 3.30
C GLY A 103 -3.53 -1.37 3.71
N LEU A 104 -4.44 -0.57 3.17
CA LEU A 104 -4.61 0.84 3.51
C LEU A 104 -5.96 1.02 4.20
N ALA A 105 -5.99 1.69 5.35
CA ALA A 105 -7.22 2.04 6.04
C ALA A 105 -7.37 3.56 6.22
N LEU A 106 -8.61 4.04 6.14
CA LEU A 106 -9.00 5.41 6.51
C LEU A 106 -10.18 5.37 7.47
N HIS A 107 -10.22 6.26 8.46
CA HIS A 107 -11.46 6.54 9.18
C HIS A 107 -12.40 7.35 8.28
N ALA A 108 -13.68 6.96 8.22
CA ALA A 108 -14.70 7.62 7.39
C ALA A 108 -14.89 9.10 7.75
N GLU A 109 -14.71 9.43 9.03
CA GLU A 109 -14.80 10.78 9.59
C GLU A 109 -13.47 11.55 9.54
N ALA A 110 -12.38 10.95 9.02
CA ALA A 110 -11.08 11.62 8.97
C ALA A 110 -11.13 12.84 8.03
N PRO A 111 -10.79 14.06 8.49
CA PRO A 111 -10.81 15.23 7.63
C PRO A 111 -9.95 15.04 6.36
N THR A 112 -10.53 15.38 5.22
CA THR A 112 -9.81 15.59 3.97
C THR A 112 -9.25 17.01 3.93
N ALA A 113 -7.99 17.19 3.54
CA ALA A 113 -7.43 18.54 3.39
C ALA A 113 -8.09 19.23 2.19
N GLY A 114 -8.68 20.41 2.42
CA GLY A 114 -9.16 21.28 1.35
C GLY A 114 -8.06 21.75 0.38
N TRP A 115 -6.79 21.63 0.77
CA TRP A 115 -5.59 22.06 0.04
C TRP A 115 -5.39 21.33 -1.32
N PHE A 116 -6.14 20.24 -1.57
CA PHE A 116 -6.06 19.43 -2.78
C PHE A 116 -7.36 19.40 -3.60
N ARG A 117 -8.31 20.30 -3.28
CA ARG A 117 -9.65 20.39 -3.87
C ARG A 117 -9.88 21.84 -4.36
N PRO A 118 -10.69 22.08 -5.40
CA PRO A 118 -11.21 23.43 -5.65
C PRO A 118 -11.80 24.07 -4.39
N GLU A 119 -11.58 25.37 -4.19
CA GLU A 119 -12.22 26.15 -3.11
C GLU A 119 -13.75 26.03 -3.22
N ASP A 120 -14.27 26.08 -4.45
CA ASP A 120 -15.69 26.18 -4.80
C ASP A 120 -16.50 24.87 -4.69
N ALA A 121 -15.87 23.72 -4.43
CA ALA A 121 -16.57 22.44 -4.54
C ALA A 121 -17.69 22.30 -3.49
N ALA A 122 -18.88 21.90 -3.96
CA ALA A 122 -20.14 22.00 -3.22
C ALA A 122 -20.31 21.02 -2.05
N SER A 123 -19.42 20.04 -1.89
CA SER A 123 -19.43 19.08 -0.78
C SER A 123 -18.00 18.72 -0.36
N PRO A 124 -17.75 18.45 0.93
CA PRO A 124 -16.45 17.98 1.40
C PRO A 124 -16.13 16.64 0.75
N ALA A 125 -14.86 16.41 0.42
CA ALA A 125 -14.42 15.09 -0.03
C ALA A 125 -14.50 14.10 1.13
N SER A 126 -15.01 12.90 0.89
CA SER A 126 -15.05 11.82 1.87
C SER A 126 -13.75 11.00 1.86
N ALA A 127 -13.55 10.18 2.90
CA ALA A 127 -12.49 9.17 2.89
C ALA A 127 -12.66 8.16 1.73
N ALA A 128 -13.90 7.83 1.34
CA ALA A 128 -14.16 6.94 0.21
C ALA A 128 -13.71 7.56 -1.14
N ASP A 129 -13.93 8.87 -1.35
CA ASP A 129 -13.43 9.59 -2.53
C ASP A 129 -11.90 9.53 -2.62
N TYR A 130 -11.21 9.67 -1.48
CA TYR A 130 -9.76 9.56 -1.40
C TYR A 130 -9.28 8.14 -1.75
N LEU A 131 -9.95 7.09 -1.26
CA LEU A 131 -9.66 5.70 -1.60
C LEU A 131 -9.88 5.43 -3.11
N ARG A 132 -10.97 5.92 -3.69
CA ARG A 132 -11.23 5.84 -5.14
C ARG A 132 -10.12 6.48 -5.95
N LEU A 133 -9.65 7.66 -5.58
CA LEU A 133 -8.53 8.32 -6.24
C LEU A 133 -7.23 7.51 -6.13
N VAL A 134 -6.90 6.97 -4.95
CA VAL A 134 -5.72 6.10 -4.76
C VAL A 134 -5.82 4.83 -5.61
N SER A 135 -7.00 4.20 -5.68
CA SER A 135 -7.25 3.04 -6.54
C SER A 135 -7.05 3.35 -8.03
N SER A 136 -7.56 4.52 -8.46
CA SER A 136 -7.44 5.04 -9.83
C SER A 136 -6.00 5.40 -10.18
N LEU A 137 -5.21 5.91 -9.21
CA LEU A 137 -3.78 6.12 -9.36
C LEU A 137 -3.04 4.81 -9.63
N TRP A 138 -3.38 3.73 -8.94
CA TRP A 138 -2.82 2.41 -9.24
C TRP A 138 -3.29 1.81 -10.57
N ASP A 139 -4.50 2.15 -11.06
CA ASP A 139 -4.95 1.76 -12.41
C ASP A 139 -4.26 2.56 -13.53
N SER A 140 -3.78 3.78 -13.24
CA SER A 140 -3.26 4.71 -14.25
C SER A 140 -1.95 4.29 -14.92
N TRP A 141 -1.18 3.39 -14.30
CA TRP A 141 0.01 2.79 -14.89
C TRP A 141 0.10 1.31 -14.47
N PRO A 142 -0.40 0.39 -15.30
CA PRO A 142 -0.37 -1.04 -14.98
C PRO A 142 1.03 -1.64 -15.20
N MET A 143 1.40 -2.65 -14.41
CA MET A 143 2.72 -3.33 -14.51
C MET A 143 2.99 -3.96 -15.88
N ASP A 144 1.96 -4.47 -16.56
CA ASP A 144 2.05 -5.04 -17.90
C ASP A 144 1.97 -3.99 -19.02
N ALA A 145 2.07 -2.69 -18.68
CA ALA A 145 2.58 -1.68 -19.60
C ALA A 145 4.11 -1.74 -19.73
N LEU A 146 4.86 -2.37 -18.82
CA LEU A 146 6.27 -2.66 -19.04
C LEU A 146 6.40 -3.86 -19.98
N ILE A 147 7.07 -3.65 -21.12
CA ILE A 147 7.28 -4.70 -22.13
C ILE A 147 8.74 -5.14 -22.16
N GLY A 148 9.65 -4.17 -22.11
CA GLY A 148 11.09 -4.45 -22.18
C GLY A 148 11.56 -4.99 -23.53
N ASP A 149 10.88 -4.66 -24.63
CA ASP A 149 11.28 -5.09 -25.97
C ASP A 149 12.55 -4.35 -26.42
N THR A 150 13.67 -5.08 -26.44
CA THR A 150 14.99 -4.58 -26.83
C THR A 150 15.24 -4.63 -28.34
N GLU A 151 14.47 -5.43 -29.10
CA GLU A 151 14.63 -5.59 -30.55
C GLU A 151 13.81 -4.54 -31.29
N GLY A 152 12.56 -4.33 -30.90
CA GLY A 152 11.70 -3.23 -31.38
C GLY A 152 11.92 -1.90 -30.67
N GLY A 153 12.77 -1.84 -29.63
CA GLY A 153 13.12 -0.61 -28.91
C GLY A 153 12.00 -0.05 -28.02
N ARG A 154 11.00 -0.86 -27.67
CA ARG A 154 9.81 -0.46 -26.92
C ARG A 154 9.87 -0.91 -25.46
N TYR A 155 10.37 -0.03 -24.59
CA TYR A 155 10.40 -0.31 -23.14
C TYR A 155 9.00 -0.38 -22.50
N VAL A 156 8.06 0.46 -22.96
CA VAL A 156 6.74 0.66 -22.35
C VAL A 156 5.63 0.74 -23.40
N ASP A 157 4.45 0.22 -23.08
CA ASP A 157 3.22 0.46 -23.80
C ASP A 157 2.57 1.79 -23.36
N ALA A 158 2.80 2.85 -24.15
CA ALA A 158 2.25 4.17 -23.84
C ALA A 158 0.71 4.20 -23.84
N ASP A 159 0.07 3.41 -24.71
CA ASP A 159 -1.40 3.36 -24.86
C ASP A 159 -2.09 2.73 -23.63
N ARG A 160 -1.32 2.08 -22.76
CA ARG A 160 -1.80 1.49 -21.49
C ARG A 160 -1.65 2.42 -20.28
N ILE A 161 -1.02 3.58 -20.44
CA ILE A 161 -0.84 4.57 -19.37
C ILE A 161 -1.89 5.67 -19.56
N VAL A 162 -2.76 5.84 -18.56
CA VAL A 162 -3.92 6.72 -18.68
C VAL A 162 -3.88 7.90 -17.70
N ARG A 163 -4.42 9.03 -18.12
CA ARG A 163 -4.75 10.14 -17.20
C ARG A 163 -6.02 9.80 -16.43
N ILE A 164 -6.12 10.35 -15.23
CA ILE A 164 -7.26 10.21 -14.32
C ILE A 164 -8.13 11.47 -14.43
N ALA A 165 -9.44 11.29 -14.36
CA ALA A 165 -10.40 12.38 -14.23
C ALA A 165 -11.32 12.07 -13.05
N ASP A 166 -10.83 12.29 -11.82
CA ASP A 166 -11.65 12.08 -10.62
C ASP A 166 -12.64 13.26 -10.43
N PRO A 167 -13.93 12.98 -10.13
CA PRO A 167 -14.96 14.01 -10.02
C PRO A 167 -14.82 14.92 -8.79
N VAL A 168 -14.05 14.53 -7.78
CA VAL A 168 -13.85 15.27 -6.52
C VAL A 168 -12.48 15.94 -6.48
N TYR A 169 -11.45 15.25 -6.96
CA TYR A 169 -10.06 15.70 -7.00
C TYR A 169 -9.62 16.08 -8.42
N THR A 170 -10.37 16.99 -9.05
CA THR A 170 -10.22 17.38 -10.47
C THR A 170 -8.83 17.86 -10.88
N HIS A 171 -8.01 18.34 -9.93
CA HIS A 171 -6.63 18.78 -10.18
C HIS A 171 -5.59 17.63 -10.21
N ILE A 172 -5.98 16.40 -9.85
CA ILE A 172 -5.07 15.25 -9.67
C ILE A 172 -5.20 14.29 -10.87
N GLY A 173 -4.64 14.69 -12.00
CA GLY A 173 -4.81 13.98 -13.28
C GLY A 173 -3.95 12.74 -13.53
N GLY A 174 -3.07 12.35 -12.60
CA GLY A 174 -2.12 11.24 -12.81
C GLY A 174 -1.23 11.42 -14.08
N PRO A 175 -0.71 10.33 -14.68
CA PRO A 175 -0.68 8.98 -14.12
C PRO A 175 0.18 8.94 -12.84
N LEU A 176 0.25 7.79 -12.20
CA LEU A 176 1.23 7.52 -11.15
C LEU A 176 2.66 7.62 -11.73
N THR A 177 3.68 7.63 -10.88
CA THR A 177 5.10 7.77 -11.29
C THR A 177 5.88 6.45 -11.33
N LEU A 178 5.22 5.33 -11.04
CA LEU A 178 5.72 3.98 -11.26
C LEU A 178 4.54 3.05 -11.62
N PRO A 179 4.80 1.96 -12.37
CA PRO A 179 3.78 0.95 -12.64
C PRO A 179 3.36 0.21 -11.36
N THR A 180 2.11 -0.25 -11.33
CA THR A 180 1.52 -0.98 -10.20
C THR A 180 0.93 -2.33 -10.64
N ASP A 181 1.15 -3.36 -9.83
CA ASP A 181 0.57 -4.69 -10.02
C ASP A 181 -0.92 -4.64 -9.68
N ILE A 182 -1.80 -4.61 -10.69
CA ILE A 182 -3.25 -4.44 -10.50
C ILE A 182 -3.85 -5.60 -9.68
N PRO A 183 -3.59 -6.89 -9.99
CA PRO A 183 -3.95 -8.00 -9.10
C PRO A 183 -3.34 -7.93 -7.71
N GLY A 184 -2.18 -7.27 -7.57
CA GLY A 184 -1.41 -7.14 -6.33
C GLY A 184 -1.70 -5.90 -5.49
N LYS A 185 -2.70 -5.08 -5.82
CA LYS A 185 -2.98 -3.80 -5.12
C LYS A 185 -3.25 -3.98 -3.63
N PRO A 186 -2.75 -3.08 -2.76
CA PRO A 186 -3.16 -3.04 -1.35
C PRO A 186 -4.70 -2.89 -1.22
N PRO A 187 -5.40 -3.75 -0.46
CA PRO A 187 -6.83 -3.61 -0.23
C PRO A 187 -7.16 -2.32 0.51
N LEU A 188 -8.30 -1.72 0.14
CA LEU A 188 -8.74 -0.42 0.62
C LEU A 188 -9.85 -0.53 1.66
N LEU A 189 -9.53 -0.21 2.91
CA LEU A 189 -10.41 -0.34 4.07
C LEU A 189 -10.99 1.01 4.51
N LEU A 190 -12.28 1.02 4.81
CA LEU A 190 -12.97 2.14 5.43
C LEU A 190 -13.38 1.77 6.86
N LEU A 191 -12.94 2.56 7.83
CA LEU A 191 -13.25 2.38 9.25
C LEU A 191 -14.36 3.36 9.60
N SER A 192 -15.54 2.87 9.95
CA SER A 192 -16.73 3.70 10.17
C SER A 192 -17.22 3.61 11.61
N PRO A 193 -17.84 4.68 12.14
CA PRO A 193 -18.43 4.66 13.47
C PRO A 193 -19.57 3.65 13.57
N HIS A 194 -19.95 3.31 14.80
CA HIS A 194 -21.04 2.39 15.05
C HIS A 194 -22.35 2.88 14.40
N GLY A 195 -23.05 1.98 13.70
CA GLY A 195 -24.32 2.29 13.03
C GLY A 195 -24.19 3.06 11.72
N ALA A 196 -22.98 3.29 11.20
CA ALA A 196 -22.77 3.89 9.89
C ALA A 196 -23.40 3.04 8.76
N GLU A 197 -23.97 3.72 7.76
CA GLU A 197 -24.49 3.09 6.55
C GLU A 197 -23.38 2.38 5.75
N ALA A 198 -23.78 1.44 4.89
CA ALA A 198 -22.86 0.73 4.01
C ALA A 198 -22.34 1.67 2.92
N CYS A 199 -21.02 1.75 2.78
CA CYS A 199 -20.35 2.47 1.71
C CYS A 199 -20.67 1.82 0.37
N THR A 200 -21.03 2.65 -0.61
CA THR A 200 -21.43 2.22 -1.96
C THR A 200 -20.36 2.50 -3.02
N ASP A 201 -19.23 3.14 -2.66
CA ASP A 201 -18.12 3.33 -3.61
C ASP A 201 -17.44 1.97 -3.84
N PRO A 202 -17.42 1.45 -5.08
CA PRO A 202 -16.88 0.12 -5.38
C PRO A 202 -15.37 0.03 -5.13
N SER A 203 -14.67 1.15 -4.94
CA SER A 203 -13.24 1.19 -4.64
C SER A 203 -12.91 0.85 -3.19
N VAL A 204 -13.91 0.82 -2.29
CA VAL A 204 -13.75 0.37 -0.91
C VAL A 204 -13.92 -1.14 -0.88
N ASP A 205 -12.81 -1.84 -0.66
CA ASP A 205 -12.78 -3.31 -0.57
C ASP A 205 -13.52 -3.81 0.67
N LEU A 206 -13.35 -3.15 1.82
CA LEU A 206 -13.93 -3.60 3.08
C LEU A 206 -14.27 -2.42 4.00
N GLN A 207 -15.51 -2.39 4.46
CA GLN A 207 -15.93 -1.51 5.56
C GLN A 207 -15.92 -2.27 6.90
N LEU A 208 -15.29 -1.66 7.89
CA LEU A 208 -15.22 -2.12 9.27
C LEU A 208 -15.97 -1.12 10.15
N ASN A 209 -17.06 -1.56 10.79
CA ASN A 209 -17.87 -0.70 11.65
C ASN A 209 -17.51 -0.94 13.12
N GLU A 210 -17.43 0.11 13.94
CA GLU A 210 -17.25 -0.06 15.38
C GLU A 210 -18.40 -0.85 16.02
N THR A 211 -18.09 -1.75 16.96
CA THR A 211 -19.09 -2.55 17.70
C THR A 211 -19.89 -1.69 18.67
N ALA A 212 -19.25 -0.67 19.23
CA ALA A 212 -19.84 0.43 19.97
C ALA A 212 -18.98 1.69 19.75
N SER A 213 -19.60 2.87 19.73
CA SER A 213 -18.92 4.15 19.48
C SER A 213 -17.74 4.36 20.45
N GLY A 214 -16.55 4.62 19.92
CA GLY A 214 -15.33 4.86 20.70
C GLY A 214 -14.75 3.63 21.39
N SER A 215 -15.20 2.42 21.05
CA SER A 215 -14.69 1.17 21.63
C SER A 215 -13.33 0.73 21.08
N GLY A 216 -12.93 1.22 19.90
CA GLY A 216 -11.77 0.72 19.15
C GLY A 216 -11.90 -0.72 18.66
N HIS A 217 -13.05 -1.37 18.89
CA HIS A 217 -13.35 -2.72 18.43
C HIS A 217 -14.22 -2.65 17.17
N PHE A 218 -13.78 -3.30 16.10
CA PHE A 218 -14.47 -3.27 14.80
C PHE A 218 -14.99 -4.66 14.41
N VAL A 219 -16.13 -4.69 13.71
CA VAL A 219 -16.71 -5.89 13.08
C VAL A 219 -17.00 -5.59 11.60
N SER A 220 -16.69 -6.55 10.73
CA SER A 220 -16.95 -6.43 9.29
C SER A 220 -18.43 -6.64 8.97
N GLY A 221 -19.00 -5.77 8.12
CA GLY A 221 -20.25 -6.04 7.43
C GLY A 221 -20.11 -7.13 6.35
N PRO A 222 -21.19 -7.50 5.65
CA PRO A 222 -21.11 -8.33 4.45
C PRO A 222 -20.25 -7.63 3.38
N VAL A 223 -19.23 -8.31 2.88
CA VAL A 223 -18.18 -7.68 2.05
C VAL A 223 -18.49 -7.84 0.55
N SER A 224 -18.16 -6.82 -0.25
CA SER A 224 -18.19 -6.87 -1.72
C SER A 224 -16.86 -6.38 -2.27
N LEU A 225 -15.92 -7.31 -2.49
CA LEU A 225 -14.53 -7.00 -2.82
C LEU A 225 -14.29 -6.90 -4.33
N ARG A 226 -13.60 -5.86 -4.80
CA ARG A 226 -13.15 -5.77 -6.21
C ARG A 226 -12.04 -6.77 -6.54
N THR A 227 -11.36 -7.31 -5.53
CA THR A 227 -10.40 -8.41 -5.66
C THR A 227 -11.07 -9.79 -5.90
N GLY A 228 -12.41 -9.88 -5.89
CA GLY A 228 -13.15 -11.14 -6.06
C GLY A 228 -13.13 -12.06 -4.84
N ALA A 229 -12.52 -11.63 -3.74
CA ALA A 229 -12.52 -12.32 -2.46
C ALA A 229 -13.91 -12.24 -1.78
N PRO A 230 -14.37 -13.27 -1.03
CA PRO A 230 -15.69 -13.24 -0.38
C PRO A 230 -15.70 -12.75 1.09
N SER A 231 -14.55 -12.48 1.71
CA SER A 231 -14.47 -12.17 3.14
C SER A 231 -13.14 -11.54 3.57
N LEU A 232 -13.06 -11.05 4.82
CA LEU A 232 -11.80 -10.68 5.45
C LEU A 232 -10.78 -11.84 5.39
N ASP A 233 -11.21 -13.10 5.58
CA ASP A 233 -10.36 -14.27 5.40
C ASP A 233 -9.66 -14.28 4.03
N ALA A 234 -10.32 -13.82 2.96
CA ALA A 234 -9.76 -13.83 1.61
C ALA A 234 -9.00 -12.54 1.24
N VAL A 235 -9.26 -11.42 1.92
CA VAL A 235 -8.37 -10.25 1.92
C VAL A 235 -7.05 -10.56 2.66
N LEU A 236 -7.12 -11.34 3.74
CA LEU A 236 -5.96 -11.69 4.57
C LEU A 236 -5.26 -12.97 4.11
N ALA A 237 -5.96 -13.93 3.50
CA ALA A 237 -5.38 -15.13 2.86
C ALA A 237 -4.84 -14.80 1.46
N TRP A 238 -4.02 -13.75 1.38
CA TRP A 238 -3.25 -13.48 0.18
C TRP A 238 -2.30 -14.66 -0.10
N PRO A 239 -2.29 -15.24 -1.32
CA PRO A 239 -1.46 -16.39 -1.64
C PRO A 239 0.03 -16.01 -1.68
N LEU A 240 0.71 -16.20 -0.54
CA LEU A 240 2.16 -16.03 -0.38
C LEU A 240 2.95 -16.85 -1.41
N GLU A 241 2.44 -18.02 -1.79
CA GLU A 241 3.13 -19.02 -2.62
C GLU A 241 3.40 -18.60 -4.07
N ALA A 242 2.61 -17.65 -4.59
CA ALA A 242 2.79 -17.09 -5.93
C ALA A 242 3.93 -16.06 -5.98
N HIS A 243 4.00 -15.18 -4.97
CA HIS A 243 4.90 -14.02 -4.98
C HIS A 243 6.25 -14.28 -4.28
N ALA A 244 6.33 -15.24 -3.36
CA ALA A 244 7.57 -15.59 -2.63
C ALA A 244 8.73 -16.08 -3.53
N ARG A 245 8.46 -16.37 -4.82
CA ARG A 245 9.43 -16.95 -5.75
C ARG A 245 10.21 -15.92 -6.59
N ALA A 246 9.81 -14.64 -6.57
CA ALA A 246 10.24 -13.66 -7.58
C ALA A 246 11.49 -12.81 -7.23
N GLN A 247 12.03 -12.86 -6.00
CA GLN A 247 13.22 -12.06 -5.66
C GLN A 247 14.39 -12.82 -5.02
N ARG A 248 15.44 -12.98 -5.83
CA ARG A 248 16.82 -12.48 -5.65
C ARG A 248 17.64 -13.21 -6.74
N ALA A 249 18.17 -12.59 -7.78
CA ALA A 249 19.13 -11.47 -7.76
C ALA A 249 18.98 -10.55 -8.99
N SER A 250 19.39 -9.27 -9.02
CA SER A 250 19.61 -8.26 -7.97
C SER A 250 20.61 -8.52 -6.80
N ILE A 251 21.81 -7.92 -6.87
CA ILE A 251 22.82 -7.68 -5.78
C ILE A 251 23.39 -8.92 -5.05
N ARG A 252 22.71 -10.07 -5.13
CA ARG A 252 23.05 -11.37 -4.54
C ARG A 252 24.43 -11.90 -4.98
N GLU A 253 24.85 -11.57 -6.20
CA GLU A 253 26.18 -11.93 -6.73
C GLU A 253 27.29 -11.04 -6.15
N ALA A 254 27.01 -9.75 -5.93
CA ALA A 254 27.95 -8.82 -5.28
C ALA A 254 28.17 -9.13 -3.78
N LEU A 255 27.31 -9.96 -3.17
CA LEU A 255 27.37 -10.39 -1.76
C LEU A 255 27.58 -11.92 -1.59
N GLN A 256 27.92 -12.64 -2.66
CA GLN A 256 28.27 -14.08 -2.68
C GLN A 256 27.21 -15.05 -2.09
N LEU A 257 26.16 -15.35 -2.87
CA LEU A 257 25.21 -16.44 -2.60
C LEU A 257 25.06 -17.38 -3.83
N PRO A 258 24.78 -18.69 -3.64
CA PRO A 258 24.79 -19.68 -4.73
C PRO A 258 23.64 -19.56 -5.75
N ALA A 259 23.87 -20.12 -6.94
CA ALA A 259 23.31 -19.68 -8.23
C ALA A 259 21.96 -20.29 -8.67
N GLY A 260 21.35 -19.68 -9.70
CA GLY A 260 20.22 -20.21 -10.49
C GLY A 260 20.50 -20.21 -12.02
N ARG A 261 19.82 -21.09 -12.76
CA ARG A 261 19.85 -21.23 -14.24
C ARG A 261 18.53 -20.66 -14.85
N MET A 262 18.41 -20.12 -16.07
CA MET A 262 19.36 -19.86 -17.19
C MET A 262 18.76 -18.90 -18.27
N ALA A 263 19.59 -18.02 -18.87
CA ALA A 263 19.62 -17.51 -20.28
C ALA A 263 18.39 -16.80 -20.95
N ALA A 264 18.51 -15.81 -21.88
CA ALA A 264 19.65 -15.19 -22.61
C ALA A 264 19.38 -13.68 -22.95
N VAL A 265 20.32 -12.72 -22.77
CA VAL A 265 21.21 -12.03 -23.77
C VAL A 265 20.44 -11.15 -24.81
N VAL A 266 20.66 -9.83 -24.99
CA VAL A 266 21.84 -9.10 -25.56
C VAL A 266 22.09 -7.72 -24.88
N GLN A 267 23.33 -7.20 -24.99
CA GLN A 267 23.84 -5.95 -24.38
C GLN A 267 23.81 -4.73 -25.33
N THR A 268 23.57 -3.51 -24.81
CA THR A 268 24.43 -2.28 -24.93
C THR A 268 23.80 -1.13 -24.12
N PRO A 269 24.52 -0.42 -23.21
CA PRO A 269 23.97 0.72 -22.46
C PRO A 269 23.89 2.02 -23.28
N VAL A 270 22.80 2.78 -23.13
CA VAL A 270 22.45 3.94 -23.98
C VAL A 270 23.08 5.27 -23.54
N PHE A 271 23.59 5.38 -22.30
CA PHE A 271 24.13 6.65 -21.79
C PHE A 271 25.62 6.84 -22.12
N LYS A 272 25.90 7.50 -23.25
CA LYS A 272 27.17 8.20 -23.49
C LYS A 272 27.02 9.69 -23.17
N ASP A 273 28.06 10.22 -22.52
CA ASP A 273 28.34 11.63 -22.20
C ASP A 273 27.32 12.42 -21.37
N ALA A 274 27.59 12.47 -20.06
CA ALA A 274 26.97 13.37 -19.09
C ALA A 274 27.32 14.87 -19.28
N ALA A 275 28.04 15.24 -20.34
CA ALA A 275 28.50 16.61 -20.60
C ALA A 275 27.54 17.46 -21.45
N VAL A 276 26.49 16.87 -22.04
CA VAL A 276 25.57 17.57 -22.98
C VAL A 276 24.33 18.14 -22.28
N ALA A 277 24.05 17.74 -21.04
CA ALA A 277 22.82 18.12 -20.31
C ALA A 277 22.81 19.56 -19.71
N VAL A 278 23.73 20.44 -20.12
CA VAL A 278 23.74 21.86 -19.70
C VAL A 278 23.86 22.76 -20.93
N ARG A 279 22.74 22.91 -21.65
CA ARG A 279 22.35 24.05 -22.53
C ARG A 279 21.07 23.70 -23.31
N VAL A 280 19.92 24.08 -22.77
CA VAL A 280 18.82 24.87 -23.40
C VAL A 280 18.04 25.48 -22.24
#